data_AF-A0A5J6L1G9-F1
#
_entry.id   AF-A0A5J6L1G9-F1
#
_cell.length_a   1.000
_cell.length_b   1.000
_cell.length_c   1.000
_cell.angle_alpha   90.00
_cell.angle_beta   90.00
_cell.angle_gamma   90.00
#
_symmetry.space_group_name_H-M   'P 1'
#
loop_
_entity.id
_entity.type
_entity.pdbx_description
1 polymer ?
#
loop_
_entity_poly.entity_id
_entity_poly.type
_entity_poly.pdbx_seq_one_letter_code
_entity_poly.pdbx_strand_id
1 'polypeptide(L)'
;MANGRPTIYDVAKAAGVSKSLVSLVLRGAGGVSAASREAVQRAIRDLDYRPSRAAAALAAGRTRLVGVLIDDYANPWFVDLLRGLDEVLSPDGYRLSVVDTATAAGVEDPVEGLLSMRADGIIVARDVPHVLLGDAAPPFVIAGTRADVPDGVDAVGNDDVLGARLATEYLLGLGHREIGHLSVVGGAGQTRRESFLAAMGDAGALARATAYRGPATERAGYDGSLALLREHPGVTAIFAANDVMAIGALGAARELGRDVPGDLSIVGYDNTALAQTRLIDLTTVDDDSVGVGREAGKLLRARLAGEDPVDVRRTLEPSLVVRGTTAPPRLKPSPRDCTPPAKPRHKAAVSPVGCTLAGKRPEASAGNVDTRGNVHMIGQSLSKGGPMPLVRIDHSDARTNPREIATAIHDAIVEVYGIPERDRFQVITARPAATIIAEDAGLGFDRTDPVVIQIFTQRGRTDEAKQRLYAEIAARLEAVGVAGEDVFIGYVENGPQDWSFGFGRAQYLTGELAVPAPASEKE
;
A
#
# COMPACT_ATOMS: atom_id res chain seq x y z
N MET A 1 28.86 -24.66 32.40
CA MET A 1 30.05 -24.20 31.66
C MET A 1 29.59 -23.21 30.61
N ALA A 2 30.21 -22.03 30.53
CA ALA A 2 29.83 -20.98 29.59
C ALA A 2 29.99 -21.47 28.14
N ASN A 3 28.88 -21.80 27.50
CA ASN A 3 28.83 -22.35 26.15
C ASN A 3 28.90 -21.20 25.12
N GLY A 4 30.02 -20.49 25.10
CA GLY A 4 30.26 -19.41 24.14
C GLY A 4 30.50 -19.98 22.74
N ARG A 5 29.92 -19.35 21.71
CA ARG A 5 30.23 -19.68 20.32
C ARG A 5 31.76 -19.60 20.10
N PRO A 6 32.38 -20.62 19.50
CA PRO A 6 33.82 -20.62 19.23
C PRO A 6 34.26 -19.36 18.47
N THR A 7 35.42 -18.84 18.83
CA THR A 7 36.01 -17.64 18.25
C THR A 7 37.17 -17.96 17.32
N ILE A 8 37.65 -16.97 16.56
CA ILE A 8 38.85 -17.14 15.72
C ILE A 8 40.09 -17.51 16.56
N TYR A 9 40.11 -17.14 17.84
CA TYR A 9 41.19 -17.47 18.77
C TYR A 9 41.16 -18.95 19.17
N ASP A 10 39.97 -19.53 19.33
CA ASP A 10 39.80 -20.95 19.64
C ASP A 10 40.27 -21.82 18.47
N VAL A 11 39.96 -21.41 17.23
CA VAL A 11 40.47 -22.06 16.01
C VAL A 11 42.00 -21.94 15.92
N ALA A 12 42.56 -20.76 16.19
CA ALA A 12 44.01 -20.55 16.17
C ALA A 12 44.72 -21.44 17.18
N LYS A 13 44.17 -21.55 18.40
CA LYS A 13 44.67 -22.43 19.46
C LYS A 13 44.58 -23.91 19.07
N ALA A 14 43.45 -24.37 18.55
CA ALA A 14 43.24 -25.75 18.14
C ALA A 14 44.12 -26.16 16.95
N ALA A 15 44.36 -25.24 16.00
CA ALA A 15 45.19 -25.47 14.84
C ALA A 15 46.71 -25.26 15.09
N GLY A 16 47.09 -24.73 16.25
CA GLY A 16 48.49 -24.45 16.60
C GLY A 16 49.13 -23.32 15.77
N VAL A 17 48.34 -22.32 15.34
CA VAL A 17 48.78 -21.22 14.46
C VAL A 17 48.34 -19.86 15.01
N SER A 18 48.84 -18.77 14.42
CA SER A 18 48.43 -17.42 14.80
C SER A 18 47.03 -17.07 14.27
N LYS A 19 46.30 -16.18 14.98
CA LYS A 19 45.03 -15.60 14.51
C LYS A 19 45.12 -14.99 13.11
N SER A 20 46.25 -14.35 12.79
CA SER A 20 46.52 -13.78 11.47
C SER A 20 46.61 -14.84 10.38
N LEU A 21 47.22 -16.00 10.68
CA LEU A 21 47.28 -17.12 9.74
C LEU A 21 45.90 -17.74 9.52
N VAL A 22 45.09 -17.91 10.58
CA VAL A 22 43.69 -18.34 10.44
C VAL A 22 42.91 -17.37 9.54
N SER A 23 43.09 -16.06 9.72
CA SER A 23 42.45 -15.04 8.86
C SER A 23 42.91 -15.11 7.40
N LEU A 24 44.18 -15.42 7.12
CA LEU A 24 44.67 -15.63 5.75
C LEU A 24 44.05 -16.88 5.11
N VAL A 25 43.95 -17.98 5.86
CA VAL A 25 43.28 -19.21 5.40
C VAL A 25 41.81 -18.95 5.08
N LEU A 26 41.09 -18.25 5.97
CA LEU A 26 39.67 -17.91 5.79
C LEU A 26 39.41 -16.98 4.59
N ARG A 27 40.35 -16.08 4.26
CA ARG A 27 40.28 -15.21 3.08
C ARG A 27 40.74 -15.88 1.78
N GLY A 28 41.22 -17.13 1.84
CA GLY A 28 41.78 -17.79 0.67
C GLY A 28 43.09 -17.19 0.17
N ALA A 29 43.79 -16.39 0.98
CA ALA A 29 45.02 -15.71 0.58
C ALA A 29 46.17 -16.72 0.32
N GLY A 30 47.07 -16.36 -0.58
CA GLY A 30 48.31 -17.08 -0.85
C GLY A 30 49.32 -17.00 0.31
N GLY A 31 50.40 -17.77 0.24
CA GLY A 31 51.49 -17.73 1.23
C GLY A 31 51.27 -18.54 2.50
N VAL A 32 50.22 -19.37 2.56
CA VAL A 32 49.98 -20.33 3.66
C VAL A 32 50.35 -21.74 3.21
N SER A 33 51.16 -22.44 4.01
CA SER A 33 51.54 -23.84 3.74
C SER A 33 50.30 -24.74 3.68
N ALA A 34 50.35 -25.81 2.88
CA ALA A 34 49.28 -26.79 2.80
C ALA A 34 48.96 -27.39 4.17
N ALA A 35 50.00 -27.71 4.95
CA ALA A 35 49.87 -28.26 6.31
C ALA A 35 49.12 -27.30 7.26
N SER A 36 49.46 -26.00 7.25
CA SER A 36 48.78 -25.01 8.09
C SER A 36 47.35 -24.76 7.62
N ARG A 37 47.09 -24.79 6.31
CA ARG A 37 45.73 -24.67 5.75
C ARG A 37 44.85 -25.83 6.19
N GLU A 38 45.35 -27.07 6.11
CA GLU A 38 44.64 -28.25 6.57
C GLU A 38 44.39 -28.25 8.08
N ALA A 39 45.39 -27.87 8.88
CA ALA A 39 45.25 -27.78 10.34
C ALA A 39 44.13 -26.79 10.74
N VAL A 40 44.08 -25.62 10.10
CA VAL A 40 43.01 -24.64 10.31
C VAL A 40 41.66 -25.19 9.85
N GLN A 41 41.56 -25.80 8.67
CA GLN A 41 40.31 -26.35 8.17
C GLN A 41 39.76 -27.50 9.04
N ARG A 42 40.64 -28.32 9.64
CA ARG A 42 40.24 -29.33 10.64
C ARG A 42 39.69 -28.65 11.89
N ALA A 43 40.43 -27.72 12.48
CA ALA A 43 39.99 -26.99 13.67
C ALA A 43 38.65 -26.26 13.47
N ILE A 44 38.40 -25.71 12.28
CA ILE A 44 37.11 -25.09 11.93
C ILE A 44 35.96 -26.11 12.00
N ARG A 45 36.14 -27.30 11.41
CA ARG A 45 35.13 -28.36 11.42
C ARG A 45 34.89 -28.92 12.81
N ASP A 46 35.98 -29.21 13.54
CA ASP A 46 35.90 -29.85 14.87
C ASP A 46 35.24 -28.93 15.90
N LEU A 47 35.41 -27.62 15.74
CA LEU A 47 34.78 -26.61 16.59
C LEU A 47 33.40 -26.15 16.10
N ASP A 48 32.92 -26.55 14.92
CA ASP A 48 31.77 -25.90 14.23
C ASP A 48 31.93 -24.36 14.19
N TYR A 49 33.17 -23.89 13.96
CA TYR A 49 33.46 -22.47 13.91
C TYR A 49 32.90 -21.84 12.63
N ARG A 50 32.15 -20.75 12.80
CA ARG A 50 31.67 -19.92 11.69
C ARG A 50 32.27 -18.52 11.81
N PRO A 51 32.96 -18.01 10.78
CA PRO A 51 33.49 -16.65 10.80
C PRO A 51 32.40 -15.61 11.09
N SER A 52 32.65 -14.73 12.06
CA SER A 52 31.76 -13.61 12.34
C SER A 52 31.87 -12.56 11.23
N ARG A 53 30.78 -12.38 10.48
CA ARG A 53 30.69 -11.37 9.41
C ARG A 53 30.74 -9.96 9.96
N ALA A 54 30.13 -9.70 11.12
CA ALA A 54 30.22 -8.40 11.78
C ALA A 54 31.67 -8.04 12.13
N ALA A 55 32.46 -9.01 12.62
CA ALA A 55 33.87 -8.80 12.90
C ALA A 55 34.69 -8.61 11.61
N ALA A 56 34.37 -9.35 10.54
CA ALA A 56 35.01 -9.18 9.24
C ALA A 56 34.69 -7.82 8.62
N ALA A 57 33.44 -7.36 8.72
CA ALA A 57 32.99 -6.06 8.23
C ALA A 57 33.66 -4.91 8.98
N LEU A 58 33.74 -5.00 10.32
CA LEU A 58 34.43 -4.02 11.15
C LEU A 58 35.92 -3.91 10.77
N ALA A 59 36.58 -5.05 10.52
CA ALA A 59 37.98 -5.08 10.11
C ALA A 59 38.20 -4.56 8.67
N ALA A 60 37.22 -4.73 7.78
CA ALA A 60 37.30 -4.32 6.38
C ALA A 60 36.79 -2.88 6.13
N GLY A 61 36.07 -2.29 7.09
CA GLY A 61 35.40 -0.99 6.93
C GLY A 61 34.21 -1.01 5.97
N ARG A 62 33.75 -2.20 5.54
CA ARG A 62 32.63 -2.40 4.60
C ARG A 62 31.85 -3.65 4.97
N THR A 63 30.52 -3.61 4.84
CA THR A 63 29.65 -4.72 5.26
C THR A 63 29.35 -5.71 4.13
N ARG A 64 29.56 -5.29 2.87
CA ARG A 64 29.11 -5.97 1.66
C ARG A 64 27.61 -6.25 1.72
N LEU A 65 26.86 -5.32 2.29
CA LEU A 65 25.41 -5.37 2.41
C LEU A 65 24.82 -4.27 1.53
N VAL A 66 23.88 -4.65 0.67
CA VAL A 66 23.03 -3.70 -0.07
C VAL A 66 21.62 -3.83 0.48
N GLY A 67 21.08 -2.73 0.97
CA GLY A 67 19.68 -2.66 1.38
C GLY A 67 18.78 -2.55 0.15
N VAL A 68 17.61 -3.20 0.17
CA VAL A 68 16.60 -3.07 -0.89
C VAL A 68 15.27 -2.71 -0.24
N LEU A 69 14.80 -1.49 -0.46
CA LEU A 69 13.53 -1.00 0.03
C LEU A 69 12.43 -1.32 -0.98
N ILE A 70 11.40 -2.04 -0.56
CA ILE A 70 10.25 -2.40 -1.40
C ILE A 70 8.94 -1.95 -0.75
N ASP A 71 7.89 -1.87 -1.57
CA ASP A 71 6.55 -1.49 -1.09
C ASP A 71 5.82 -2.64 -0.40
N ASP A 72 5.91 -3.87 -0.92
CA ASP A 72 5.13 -5.02 -0.42
C ASP A 72 5.76 -6.36 -0.90
N TYR A 73 6.02 -7.29 0.02
CA TYR A 73 6.47 -8.66 -0.32
C TYR A 73 5.47 -9.44 -1.18
N ALA A 74 4.19 -9.08 -1.16
CA ALA A 74 3.15 -9.76 -1.90
C ALA A 74 3.19 -9.48 -3.42
N ASN A 75 3.92 -8.46 -3.88
CA ASN A 75 4.07 -8.19 -5.31
C ASN A 75 5.29 -8.94 -5.89
N PRO A 76 5.10 -9.97 -6.75
CA PRO A 76 6.22 -10.74 -7.30
C PRO A 76 7.13 -9.97 -8.26
N TRP A 77 6.76 -8.77 -8.71
CA TRP A 77 7.64 -7.89 -9.49
C TRP A 77 9.00 -7.69 -8.81
N PHE A 78 9.01 -7.56 -7.48
CA PHE A 78 10.25 -7.40 -6.71
C PHE A 78 11.17 -8.63 -6.76
N VAL A 79 10.63 -9.83 -7.01
CA VAL A 79 11.44 -11.05 -7.10
C VAL A 79 12.37 -10.98 -8.31
N ASP A 80 11.85 -10.57 -9.47
CA ASP A 80 12.64 -10.47 -10.69
C ASP A 80 13.61 -9.28 -10.65
N LEU A 81 13.22 -8.16 -10.02
CA LEU A 81 14.15 -7.08 -9.66
C LEU A 81 15.34 -7.60 -8.82
N LEU A 82 15.06 -8.35 -7.75
CA LEU A 82 16.08 -8.90 -6.86
C LEU A 82 17.01 -9.88 -7.58
N ARG A 83 16.49 -10.68 -8.52
CA ARG A 83 17.32 -11.56 -9.37
C ARG A 83 18.28 -10.77 -10.24
N GLY A 84 17.80 -9.71 -10.89
CA GLY A 84 18.65 -8.82 -11.68
C GLY A 84 19.75 -8.16 -10.85
N LEU A 85 19.42 -7.72 -9.62
CA LEU A 85 20.37 -7.17 -8.67
C LEU A 85 21.43 -8.20 -8.24
N ASP A 86 21.01 -9.41 -7.88
CA ASP A 86 21.89 -10.49 -7.42
C ASP A 86 22.90 -10.88 -8.51
N GLU A 87 22.45 -10.98 -9.78
CA GLU A 87 23.33 -11.29 -10.92
C GLU A 87 24.51 -10.30 -11.06
N VAL A 88 24.34 -9.06 -10.63
CA VAL A 88 25.35 -8.00 -10.77
C VAL A 88 26.18 -7.82 -9.50
N LEU A 89 25.55 -7.91 -8.33
CA LEU A 89 26.16 -7.55 -7.05
C LEU A 89 26.78 -8.76 -6.32
N SER A 90 26.19 -9.96 -6.47
CA SER A 90 26.65 -11.19 -5.83
C SER A 90 28.06 -11.62 -6.26
N PRO A 91 28.46 -11.51 -7.55
CA PRO A 91 29.84 -11.81 -7.97
C PRO A 91 30.91 -10.99 -7.24
N ASP A 92 30.59 -9.77 -6.81
CA ASP A 92 31.48 -8.90 -6.05
C ASP A 92 31.37 -9.13 -4.52
N GLY A 93 30.62 -10.14 -4.11
CA GLY A 93 30.44 -10.55 -2.72
C GLY A 93 29.43 -9.74 -1.92
N TYR A 94 28.65 -8.87 -2.58
CA TYR A 94 27.53 -8.17 -1.94
C TYR A 94 26.37 -9.12 -1.67
N ARG A 95 25.60 -8.82 -0.62
CA ARG A 95 24.37 -9.51 -0.27
C ARG A 95 23.23 -8.51 -0.20
N LEU A 96 22.04 -8.94 -0.62
CA LEU A 96 20.84 -8.13 -0.54
C LEU A 96 20.15 -8.33 0.83
N SER A 97 19.69 -7.23 1.43
CA SER A 97 18.82 -7.22 2.60
C SER A 97 17.54 -6.49 2.23
N VAL A 98 16.45 -7.23 2.08
CA VAL A 98 15.16 -6.68 1.65
C VAL A 98 14.40 -6.18 2.87
N VAL A 99 13.80 -4.99 2.75
CA VAL A 99 12.95 -4.40 3.77
C VAL A 99 11.64 -3.96 3.11
N ASP A 100 10.55 -4.56 3.57
CA ASP A 100 9.19 -4.21 3.22
C ASP A 100 8.70 -3.11 4.16
N THR A 101 8.25 -2.03 3.57
CA THR A 101 7.82 -0.85 4.31
C THR A 101 6.34 -0.85 4.70
N ALA A 102 5.49 -1.67 4.06
CA ALA A 102 4.10 -1.89 4.48
C ALA A 102 4.03 -2.63 5.82
N THR A 103 4.95 -3.57 6.07
CA THR A 103 5.02 -4.30 7.34
C THR A 103 5.78 -3.55 8.46
N ALA A 104 6.51 -2.49 8.10
CA ALA A 104 7.29 -1.68 9.03
C ALA A 104 6.50 -0.54 9.71
N ALA A 105 5.20 -0.36 9.39
CA ALA A 105 4.34 0.64 10.00
C ALA A 105 4.05 0.31 11.48
N GLY A 106 4.98 0.65 12.37
CA GLY A 106 4.86 0.45 13.82
C GLY A 106 6.17 0.11 14.54
N VAL A 107 7.25 -0.15 13.81
CA VAL A 107 8.61 -0.35 14.33
C VAL A 107 9.52 0.71 13.68
N GLU A 108 10.66 1.02 14.30
CA GLU A 108 11.75 1.87 13.80
C GLU A 108 11.76 2.06 12.27
N ASP A 109 11.96 3.29 11.78
CA ASP A 109 11.94 3.62 10.34
C ASP A 109 12.71 2.52 9.55
N PRO A 110 12.09 1.84 8.57
CA PRO A 110 12.70 0.70 7.88
C PRO A 110 14.06 1.02 7.26
N VAL A 111 14.35 2.30 7.00
CA VAL A 111 15.66 2.75 6.55
C VAL A 111 16.69 2.78 7.68
N GLU A 112 16.32 3.17 8.89
CA GLU A 112 17.20 3.23 10.06
C GLU A 112 17.80 1.86 10.41
N GLY A 113 17.04 0.78 10.20
CA GLY A 113 17.57 -0.58 10.34
C GLY A 113 18.71 -0.87 9.36
N LEU A 114 18.58 -0.47 8.09
CA LEU A 114 19.63 -0.60 7.08
C LEU A 114 20.84 0.28 7.38
N LEU A 115 20.61 1.51 7.84
CA LEU A 115 21.67 2.45 8.25
C LEU A 115 22.42 1.93 9.47
N SER A 116 21.72 1.39 10.46
CA SER A 116 22.27 0.77 11.67
C SER A 116 23.12 -0.46 11.35
N MET A 117 22.72 -1.24 10.34
CA MET A 117 23.51 -2.35 9.81
C MET A 117 24.70 -1.90 8.95
N ARG A 118 24.87 -0.58 8.72
CA ARG A 118 25.87 0.02 7.84
C ARG A 118 25.84 -0.59 6.44
N ALA A 119 24.65 -0.62 5.83
CA ALA A 119 24.54 -0.99 4.42
C ALA A 119 25.49 -0.12 3.59
N ASP A 120 26.29 -0.77 2.74
CA ASP A 120 27.27 -0.07 1.89
C ASP A 120 26.54 0.76 0.82
N GLY A 121 25.34 0.35 0.40
CA GLY A 121 24.50 1.02 -0.58
C GLY A 121 23.03 0.58 -0.49
N ILE A 122 22.12 1.32 -1.13
CA ILE A 122 20.67 1.07 -1.05
C ILE A 122 20.02 1.10 -2.45
N ILE A 123 19.14 0.15 -2.72
CA ILE A 123 18.19 0.22 -3.83
C ILE A 123 16.84 0.65 -3.29
N VAL A 124 16.25 1.67 -3.90
CA VAL A 124 14.95 2.23 -3.50
C VAL A 124 13.92 1.88 -4.57
N ALA A 125 13.13 0.84 -4.33
CA ALA A 125 12.05 0.41 -5.20
C ALA A 125 10.69 0.90 -4.69
N ARG A 126 10.66 2.17 -4.25
CA ARG A 126 9.49 2.91 -3.75
C ARG A 126 9.74 4.42 -3.81
N ASP A 127 8.85 5.22 -3.24
CA ASP A 127 9.12 6.65 -2.99
C ASP A 127 10.29 6.83 -2.01
N VAL A 128 11.19 7.78 -2.32
CA VAL A 128 12.45 7.98 -1.62
C VAL A 128 12.21 8.52 -0.19
N PRO A 129 12.66 7.79 0.84
CA PRO A 129 12.59 8.29 2.21
C PRO A 129 13.49 9.52 2.41
N HIS A 130 13.00 10.54 3.10
CA HIS A 130 13.74 11.79 3.32
C HIS A 130 15.12 11.60 3.97
N VAL A 131 15.28 10.59 4.82
CA VAL A 131 16.56 10.26 5.48
C VAL A 131 17.67 9.92 4.47
N LEU A 132 17.32 9.41 3.29
CA LEU A 132 18.30 9.12 2.23
C LEU A 132 18.74 10.36 1.44
N LEU A 133 18.10 11.51 1.64
CA LEU A 133 18.44 12.76 0.95
C LEU A 133 19.54 13.57 1.65
N GLY A 134 20.02 13.11 2.81
CA GLY A 134 21.08 13.78 3.56
C GLY A 134 22.49 13.33 3.14
N ASP A 135 23.49 14.19 3.33
CA ASP A 135 24.90 13.96 2.95
C ASP A 135 25.55 12.72 3.60
N ALA A 136 24.96 12.23 4.70
CA ALA A 136 25.46 11.06 5.44
C ALA A 136 24.86 9.73 4.95
N ALA A 137 23.93 9.75 4.00
CA ALA A 137 23.30 8.55 3.48
C ALA A 137 24.28 7.73 2.61
N PRO A 138 24.20 6.38 2.65
CA PRO A 138 24.96 5.56 1.72
C PRO A 138 24.47 5.83 0.27
N PRO A 139 25.32 5.59 -0.74
CA PRO A 139 24.91 5.71 -2.14
C PRO A 139 23.66 4.88 -2.42
N PHE A 140 22.70 5.48 -3.14
CA PHE A 140 21.46 4.80 -3.47
C PHE A 140 21.04 5.02 -4.92
N VAL A 141 20.27 4.05 -5.44
CA VAL A 141 19.71 4.08 -6.79
C VAL A 141 18.22 3.78 -6.71
N ILE A 142 17.42 4.53 -7.46
CA ILE A 142 15.98 4.32 -7.54
C ILE A 142 15.68 3.29 -8.63
N ALA A 143 14.85 2.30 -8.30
CA ALA A 143 14.39 1.29 -9.23
C ALA A 143 12.87 1.40 -9.44
N GLY A 144 12.43 1.36 -10.70
CA GLY A 144 11.05 1.56 -11.13
C GLY A 144 10.66 3.03 -11.31
N THR A 145 9.48 3.26 -11.91
CA THR A 145 8.96 4.61 -12.19
C THR A 145 8.42 5.28 -10.93
N ARG A 146 8.87 6.51 -10.69
CA ARG A 146 8.47 7.34 -9.54
C ARG A 146 7.93 8.69 -10.03
N ALA A 147 7.05 9.29 -9.22
CA ALA A 147 6.45 10.58 -9.55
C ALA A 147 7.50 11.70 -9.49
N ASP A 148 8.34 11.66 -8.46
CA ASP A 148 9.43 12.61 -8.25
C ASP A 148 10.73 11.84 -8.04
N VAL A 149 11.76 12.21 -8.80
CA VAL A 149 13.10 11.62 -8.67
C VAL A 149 14.08 12.76 -8.43
N PRO A 150 14.70 12.86 -7.24
CA PRO A 150 15.57 13.98 -6.88
C PRO A 150 16.74 14.18 -7.84
N ASP A 151 17.19 15.43 -7.99
CA ASP A 151 18.45 15.76 -8.64
C ASP A 151 19.61 15.10 -7.90
N GLY A 152 20.70 14.73 -8.57
CA GLY A 152 21.82 14.03 -7.95
C GLY A 152 21.66 12.49 -7.89
N VAL A 153 20.46 11.97 -8.17
CA VAL A 153 20.10 10.57 -7.95
C VAL A 153 19.91 9.80 -9.25
N ASP A 154 20.60 8.66 -9.32
CA ASP A 154 20.46 7.69 -10.40
C ASP A 154 19.12 6.95 -10.30
N ALA A 155 18.44 6.78 -11.43
CA ALA A 155 17.19 6.03 -11.49
C ALA A 155 17.11 5.16 -12.74
N VAL A 156 16.58 3.95 -12.54
CA VAL A 156 16.31 2.98 -13.59
C VAL A 156 14.85 2.58 -13.49
N GLY A 157 14.07 2.84 -14.52
CA GLY A 157 12.67 2.44 -14.59
C GLY A 157 12.34 1.77 -15.92
N ASN A 158 11.13 1.26 -16.04
CA ASN A 158 10.55 0.82 -17.29
C ASN A 158 9.69 1.95 -17.89
N ASP A 159 9.41 1.91 -19.20
CA ASP A 159 8.52 2.89 -19.84
C ASP A 159 7.05 2.55 -19.58
N ASP A 160 6.51 2.98 -18.44
CA ASP A 160 5.09 2.77 -18.09
C ASP A 160 4.11 3.45 -19.04
N VAL A 161 4.53 4.52 -19.72
CA VAL A 161 3.69 5.19 -20.72
C VAL A 161 3.51 4.26 -21.90
N LEU A 162 4.61 3.76 -22.46
CA LEU A 162 4.60 2.83 -23.58
C LEU A 162 3.91 1.52 -23.21
N GLY A 163 4.21 0.95 -22.04
CA GLY A 163 3.62 -0.32 -21.60
C GLY A 163 2.09 -0.26 -21.50
N ALA A 164 1.56 0.78 -20.84
CA ALA A 164 0.11 0.97 -20.75
C ALA A 164 -0.55 1.25 -22.11
N ARG A 165 0.16 1.97 -23.00
CA ARG A 165 -0.30 2.22 -24.37
C ARG A 165 -0.38 0.91 -25.15
N LEU A 166 0.66 0.05 -25.09
CA LEU A 166 0.68 -1.25 -25.76
C LEU A 166 -0.49 -2.14 -25.32
N ALA A 167 -0.76 -2.24 -24.02
CA ALA A 167 -1.89 -3.00 -23.49
C ALA A 167 -3.24 -2.45 -23.98
N THR A 168 -3.40 -1.13 -23.96
CA THR A 168 -4.65 -0.46 -24.36
C THR A 168 -4.91 -0.58 -25.86
N GLU A 169 -3.91 -0.28 -26.69
CA GLU A 169 -4.00 -0.39 -28.15
C GLU A 169 -4.23 -1.82 -28.59
N TYR A 170 -3.65 -2.80 -27.91
CA TYR A 170 -3.93 -4.21 -28.16
C TYR A 170 -5.41 -4.56 -27.94
N LEU A 171 -5.99 -4.17 -26.80
CA LEU A 171 -7.41 -4.40 -26.51
C LEU A 171 -8.32 -3.66 -27.50
N LEU A 172 -7.99 -2.43 -27.87
CA LEU A 172 -8.70 -1.68 -28.92
C LEU A 172 -8.60 -2.38 -30.29
N GLY A 173 -7.44 -2.94 -30.61
CA GLY A 173 -7.18 -3.71 -31.83
C GLY A 173 -7.98 -5.02 -31.90
N LEU A 174 -8.24 -5.66 -30.75
CA LEU A 174 -9.17 -6.79 -30.65
C LEU A 174 -10.65 -6.39 -30.86
N GLY A 175 -10.96 -5.09 -30.86
CA GLY A 175 -12.31 -4.57 -31.07
C GLY A 175 -13.04 -4.16 -29.80
N HIS A 176 -12.39 -4.19 -28.63
CA HIS A 176 -12.99 -3.66 -27.40
C HIS A 176 -13.19 -2.14 -27.52
N ARG A 177 -14.31 -1.64 -26.99
CA ARG A 177 -14.68 -0.21 -27.05
C ARG A 177 -15.12 0.39 -25.72
N GLU A 178 -15.47 -0.45 -24.74
CA GLU A 178 -15.62 -0.04 -23.34
C GLU A 178 -14.67 -0.89 -22.49
N ILE A 179 -13.62 -0.25 -22.00
CA ILE A 179 -12.49 -0.91 -21.30
C ILE A 179 -12.39 -0.35 -19.89
N GLY A 180 -12.28 -1.27 -18.94
CA GLY A 180 -12.02 -1.00 -17.55
C GLY A 180 -10.52 -0.86 -17.26
N HIS A 181 -10.14 0.05 -16.38
CA HIS A 181 -8.79 0.09 -15.82
C HIS A 181 -8.86 0.03 -14.29
N LEU A 182 -8.15 -0.94 -13.69
CA LEU A 182 -7.99 -1.02 -12.25
C LEU A 182 -6.76 -0.22 -11.85
N SER A 183 -6.99 0.99 -11.34
CA SER A 183 -5.92 1.93 -10.99
C SER A 183 -5.36 1.66 -9.58
N VAL A 184 -4.12 2.08 -9.36
CA VAL A 184 -3.46 2.13 -8.04
C VAL A 184 -2.70 3.45 -7.88
N VAL A 185 -2.31 3.77 -6.65
CA VAL A 185 -1.43 4.92 -6.34
C VAL A 185 0.03 4.60 -6.64
N GLY A 186 0.85 5.66 -6.68
CA GLY A 186 2.27 5.60 -6.98
C GLY A 186 2.59 6.06 -8.40
N GLY A 187 3.86 6.40 -8.65
CA GLY A 187 4.32 6.94 -9.94
C GLY A 187 3.90 6.06 -11.11
N ALA A 188 4.30 4.78 -11.10
CA ALA A 188 3.96 3.81 -12.16
C ALA A 188 2.44 3.67 -12.37
N GLY A 189 1.66 3.49 -11.30
CA GLY A 189 0.21 3.32 -11.38
C GLY A 189 -0.51 4.53 -11.99
N GLN A 190 -0.10 5.74 -11.60
CA GLN A 190 -0.64 6.98 -12.15
C GLN A 190 -0.25 7.16 -13.62
N THR A 191 1.02 6.92 -13.99
CA THR A 191 1.49 6.97 -15.38
C THR A 191 0.74 5.98 -16.27
N ARG A 192 0.56 4.73 -15.81
CA ARG A 192 -0.21 3.71 -16.54
C ARG A 192 -1.66 4.15 -16.76
N ARG A 193 -2.30 4.71 -15.72
CA ARG A 193 -3.67 5.23 -15.80
C ARG A 193 -3.81 6.38 -16.80
N GLU A 194 -2.89 7.34 -16.76
CA GLU A 194 -2.92 8.50 -17.66
C GLU A 194 -2.71 8.08 -19.11
N SER A 195 -1.76 7.18 -19.37
CA SER A 195 -1.52 6.62 -20.70
C SER A 195 -2.72 5.82 -21.23
N PHE A 196 -3.35 5.00 -20.37
CA PHE A 196 -4.61 4.31 -20.71
C PHE A 196 -5.72 5.28 -21.11
N LEU A 197 -5.94 6.33 -20.33
CA LEU A 197 -6.97 7.33 -20.60
C LEU A 197 -6.70 8.08 -21.92
N ALA A 198 -5.44 8.44 -22.18
CA ALA A 198 -5.03 9.08 -23.42
C ALA A 198 -5.29 8.19 -24.65
N ALA A 199 -4.82 6.94 -24.63
CA ALA A 199 -5.01 5.99 -25.72
C ALA A 199 -6.50 5.68 -25.99
N MET A 200 -7.33 5.60 -24.94
CA MET A 200 -8.78 5.46 -25.09
C MET A 200 -9.43 6.70 -25.72
N GLY A 201 -8.97 7.90 -25.32
CA GLY A 201 -9.41 9.17 -25.88
C GLY A 201 -9.09 9.31 -27.37
N ASP A 202 -7.86 8.99 -27.77
CA ASP A 202 -7.40 9.03 -29.16
C ASP A 202 -8.21 8.09 -30.06
N ALA A 203 -8.67 6.95 -29.53
CA ALA A 203 -9.51 5.98 -30.23
C ALA A 203 -11.02 6.30 -30.18
N GLY A 204 -11.44 7.35 -29.44
CA GLY A 204 -12.85 7.67 -29.23
C GLY A 204 -13.64 6.58 -28.48
N ALA A 205 -12.95 5.80 -27.64
CA ALA A 205 -13.52 4.68 -26.88
C ALA A 205 -13.91 5.08 -25.46
N LEU A 206 -14.74 4.27 -24.80
CA LEU A 206 -15.23 4.52 -23.44
C LEU A 206 -14.28 3.94 -22.39
N ALA A 207 -13.59 4.82 -21.65
CA ALA A 207 -12.71 4.43 -20.56
C ALA A 207 -13.45 4.40 -19.21
N ARG A 208 -13.28 3.32 -18.44
CA ARG A 208 -13.79 3.18 -17.06
C ARG A 208 -12.64 2.90 -16.09
N ALA A 209 -12.03 3.96 -15.56
CA ALA A 209 -10.92 3.81 -14.61
C ALA A 209 -11.42 3.89 -13.15
N THR A 210 -11.03 2.94 -12.31
CA THR A 210 -11.31 2.99 -10.87
C THR A 210 -10.52 4.13 -10.21
N ALA A 211 -11.01 4.63 -9.08
CA ALA A 211 -10.36 5.66 -8.27
C ALA A 211 -9.69 5.08 -7.01
N TYR A 212 -9.33 3.80 -7.02
CA TYR A 212 -8.72 3.12 -5.89
C TYR A 212 -7.35 3.72 -5.56
N ARG A 213 -7.10 3.96 -4.27
CA ARG A 213 -5.89 4.63 -3.76
C ARG A 213 -5.11 3.82 -2.72
N GLY A 214 -5.42 2.54 -2.57
CA GLY A 214 -4.71 1.65 -1.65
C GLY A 214 -3.64 0.80 -2.33
N PRO A 215 -3.08 -0.18 -1.59
CA PRO A 215 -2.07 -1.11 -2.10
C PRO A 215 -2.58 -2.03 -3.21
N ALA A 216 -1.69 -2.36 -4.16
CA ALA A 216 -2.00 -3.16 -5.34
C ALA A 216 -2.14 -4.67 -5.02
N THR A 217 -3.19 -5.03 -4.28
CA THR A 217 -3.43 -6.41 -3.81
C THR A 217 -4.42 -7.18 -4.70
N GLU A 218 -4.39 -8.51 -4.61
CA GLU A 218 -5.33 -9.40 -5.30
C GLU A 218 -6.77 -9.08 -4.89
N ARG A 219 -6.99 -8.87 -3.58
CA ARG A 219 -8.29 -8.46 -3.04
C ARG A 219 -8.78 -7.13 -3.62
N ALA A 220 -7.90 -6.13 -3.74
CA ALA A 220 -8.26 -4.85 -4.36
C ALA A 220 -8.62 -5.01 -5.84
N GLY A 221 -7.90 -5.87 -6.57
CA GLY A 221 -8.24 -6.24 -7.94
C GLY A 221 -9.62 -6.89 -8.05
N TYR A 222 -9.94 -7.79 -7.13
CA TYR A 222 -11.23 -8.47 -7.06
C TYR A 222 -12.38 -7.50 -6.73
N ASP A 223 -12.30 -6.77 -5.62
CA ASP A 223 -13.36 -5.86 -5.18
C ASP A 223 -13.57 -4.72 -6.20
N GLY A 224 -12.47 -4.19 -6.75
CA GLY A 224 -12.48 -3.16 -7.78
C GLY A 224 -13.13 -3.63 -9.08
N SER A 225 -12.82 -4.84 -9.53
CA SER A 225 -13.44 -5.43 -10.71
C SER A 225 -14.92 -5.71 -10.51
N LEU A 226 -15.30 -6.19 -9.32
CA LEU A 226 -16.69 -6.48 -8.98
C LEU A 226 -17.55 -5.21 -9.01
N ALA A 227 -17.05 -4.12 -8.41
CA ALA A 227 -17.71 -2.82 -8.46
C ALA A 227 -17.81 -2.29 -9.90
N LEU A 228 -16.69 -2.30 -10.63
CA LEU A 228 -16.60 -1.80 -12.00
C LEU A 228 -17.56 -2.51 -12.95
N LEU A 229 -17.58 -3.85 -12.92
CA LEU A 229 -18.42 -4.66 -13.82
C LEU A 229 -19.90 -4.62 -13.47
N ARG A 230 -20.25 -4.34 -12.21
CA ARG A 230 -21.65 -4.12 -11.77
C ARG A 230 -22.15 -2.75 -12.20
N GLU A 231 -21.33 -1.70 -12.04
CA GLU A 231 -21.68 -0.34 -12.44
C GLU A 231 -21.71 -0.19 -13.97
N HIS A 232 -20.79 -0.84 -14.66
CA HIS A 232 -20.62 -0.76 -16.11
C HIS A 232 -20.66 -2.15 -16.75
N PRO A 233 -21.86 -2.76 -16.88
CA PRO A 233 -22.00 -4.12 -17.42
C PRO A 233 -21.62 -4.27 -18.90
N GLY A 234 -21.38 -3.13 -19.60
CA GLY A 234 -20.90 -3.04 -20.97
C GLY A 234 -19.37 -3.14 -21.13
N VAL A 235 -18.61 -3.08 -20.03
CA VAL A 235 -17.17 -3.33 -20.05
C VAL A 235 -16.90 -4.75 -20.56
N THR A 236 -16.06 -4.85 -21.59
CA THR A 236 -15.68 -6.13 -22.22
C THR A 236 -14.19 -6.46 -22.10
N ALA A 237 -13.40 -5.54 -21.56
CA ALA A 237 -12.01 -5.81 -21.21
C ALA A 237 -11.61 -5.04 -19.94
N ILE A 238 -10.68 -5.60 -19.17
CA ILE A 238 -10.03 -4.93 -18.04
C ILE A 238 -8.52 -4.92 -18.29
N PHE A 239 -7.90 -3.74 -18.15
CA PHE A 239 -6.48 -3.56 -17.97
C PHE A 239 -6.20 -3.32 -16.48
N ALA A 240 -5.59 -4.28 -15.80
CA ALA A 240 -5.23 -4.16 -14.40
C ALA A 240 -3.87 -3.46 -14.24
N ALA A 241 -3.69 -2.69 -13.15
CA ALA A 241 -2.42 -2.01 -12.88
C ALA A 241 -1.23 -2.96 -12.78
N ASN A 242 -1.42 -4.20 -12.30
CA ASN A 242 -0.42 -5.27 -12.27
C ASN A 242 -1.07 -6.66 -12.33
N ASP A 243 -0.24 -7.69 -12.45
CA ASP A 243 -0.65 -9.09 -12.53
C ASP A 243 -1.40 -9.55 -11.27
N VAL A 244 -0.99 -9.10 -10.08
CA VAL A 244 -1.65 -9.46 -8.81
C VAL A 244 -3.11 -9.01 -8.80
N MET A 245 -3.38 -7.77 -9.23
CA MET A 245 -4.75 -7.27 -9.38
C MET A 245 -5.50 -7.94 -10.54
N ALA A 246 -4.81 -8.34 -11.60
CA ALA A 246 -5.41 -9.11 -12.70
C ALA A 246 -5.92 -10.47 -12.22
N ILE A 247 -5.21 -11.14 -11.30
CA ILE A 247 -5.69 -12.37 -10.64
C ILE A 247 -7.00 -12.11 -9.89
N GLY A 248 -7.07 -11.00 -9.14
CA GLY A 248 -8.31 -10.59 -8.49
C GLY A 248 -9.45 -10.37 -9.48
N ALA A 249 -9.15 -9.73 -10.62
CA ALA A 249 -10.13 -9.53 -11.70
C ALA A 249 -10.66 -10.85 -12.28
N LEU A 250 -9.81 -11.86 -12.44
CA LEU A 250 -10.24 -13.21 -12.83
C LEU A 250 -11.19 -13.83 -11.80
N GLY A 251 -10.92 -13.63 -10.51
CA GLY A 251 -11.80 -14.03 -9.42
C GLY A 251 -13.18 -13.37 -9.51
N ALA A 252 -13.21 -12.05 -9.75
CA ALA A 252 -14.45 -11.29 -9.87
C ALA A 252 -15.24 -11.69 -11.12
N ALA A 253 -14.56 -11.94 -12.25
CA ALA A 253 -15.18 -12.43 -13.47
C ALA A 253 -15.86 -13.78 -13.25
N ARG A 254 -15.17 -14.71 -12.57
CA ARG A 254 -15.71 -16.02 -12.20
C ARG A 254 -16.97 -15.89 -11.33
N GLU A 255 -16.95 -15.03 -10.32
CA GLU A 255 -18.12 -14.80 -9.46
C GLU A 255 -19.32 -14.24 -10.22
N LEU A 256 -19.07 -13.31 -11.13
CA LEU A 256 -20.12 -12.73 -11.97
C LEU A 256 -20.55 -13.65 -13.13
N GLY A 257 -19.96 -14.84 -13.24
CA GLY A 257 -20.23 -15.79 -14.31
C GLY A 257 -19.82 -15.28 -15.69
N ARG A 258 -18.82 -14.40 -15.77
CA ARG A 258 -18.23 -13.91 -17.02
C ARG A 258 -17.11 -14.83 -17.46
N ASP A 259 -17.25 -15.40 -18.67
CA ASP A 259 -16.21 -16.22 -19.27
C ASP A 259 -14.98 -15.36 -19.62
N VAL A 260 -13.79 -15.81 -19.26
CA VAL A 260 -12.52 -15.19 -19.65
C VAL A 260 -11.76 -16.19 -20.51
N PRO A 261 -11.44 -15.88 -21.78
CA PRO A 261 -11.50 -14.56 -22.41
C PRO A 261 -12.83 -14.23 -23.12
N GLY A 262 -13.84 -15.10 -23.06
CA GLY A 262 -14.99 -15.03 -23.97
C GLY A 262 -15.90 -13.80 -23.79
N ASP A 263 -16.36 -13.53 -22.58
CA ASP A 263 -17.21 -12.37 -22.26
C ASP A 263 -16.40 -11.16 -21.78
N LEU A 264 -15.20 -11.41 -21.24
CA LEU A 264 -14.32 -10.41 -20.66
C LEU A 264 -12.86 -10.75 -20.96
N SER A 265 -12.14 -9.83 -21.59
CA SER A 265 -10.68 -9.89 -21.73
C SER A 265 -10.00 -9.29 -20.50
N ILE A 266 -8.91 -9.88 -20.02
CA ILE A 266 -8.12 -9.34 -18.89
C ILE A 266 -6.65 -9.25 -19.29
N VAL A 267 -6.06 -8.08 -19.11
CA VAL A 267 -4.63 -7.80 -19.31
C VAL A 267 -4.02 -7.37 -17.98
N GLY A 268 -2.92 -8.00 -17.58
CA GLY A 268 -2.08 -7.63 -16.45
C GLY A 268 -0.92 -6.71 -16.83
N TYR A 269 0.02 -6.57 -15.90
CA TYR A 269 1.28 -5.85 -16.08
C TYR A 269 2.31 -6.47 -15.12
N ASP A 270 3.59 -6.51 -15.50
CA ASP A 270 4.78 -6.99 -14.77
C ASP A 270 5.30 -8.37 -15.26
N ASN A 271 4.52 -9.12 -16.05
CA ASN A 271 4.87 -10.46 -16.56
C ASN A 271 5.45 -11.44 -15.52
N THR A 272 4.94 -11.37 -14.30
CA THR A 272 5.39 -12.15 -13.16
C THR A 272 5.22 -13.65 -13.37
N ALA A 273 5.84 -14.45 -12.50
CA ALA A 273 5.64 -15.90 -12.47
C ALA A 273 4.16 -16.31 -12.38
N LEU A 274 3.28 -15.48 -11.77
CA LEU A 274 1.84 -15.71 -11.72
C LEU A 274 1.21 -15.68 -13.12
N ALA A 275 1.55 -14.67 -13.92
CA ALA A 275 1.07 -14.52 -15.28
C ALA A 275 1.50 -15.67 -16.21
N GLN A 276 2.73 -16.17 -15.99
CA GLN A 276 3.32 -17.24 -16.79
C GLN A 276 2.79 -18.64 -16.45
N THR A 277 2.06 -18.81 -15.34
CA THR A 277 1.51 -20.12 -14.99
C THR A 277 0.52 -20.60 -16.06
N ARG A 278 0.56 -21.89 -16.40
CA ARG A 278 -0.36 -22.47 -17.41
C ARG A 278 -1.82 -22.45 -16.99
N LEU A 279 -2.08 -22.31 -15.69
CA LEU A 279 -3.44 -22.25 -15.14
C LEU A 279 -4.10 -20.89 -15.42
N ILE A 280 -3.32 -19.81 -15.34
CA ILE A 280 -3.80 -18.44 -15.54
C ILE A 280 -3.58 -18.02 -16.99
N ASP A 281 -2.39 -18.28 -17.53
CA ASP A 281 -1.98 -17.94 -18.90
C ASP A 281 -2.33 -16.49 -19.25
N LEU A 282 -1.91 -15.55 -18.38
CA LEU A 282 -2.33 -14.15 -18.41
C LEU A 282 -1.62 -13.38 -19.53
N THR A 283 -2.39 -12.73 -20.39
CA THR A 283 -1.88 -11.66 -21.26
C THR A 283 -1.45 -10.50 -20.38
N THR A 284 -0.23 -10.02 -20.54
CA THR A 284 0.38 -9.03 -19.63
C THR A 284 1.46 -8.23 -20.36
N VAL A 285 1.88 -7.11 -19.79
CA VAL A 285 3.05 -6.36 -20.24
C VAL A 285 4.27 -6.83 -19.46
N ASP A 286 5.32 -7.24 -20.17
CA ASP A 286 6.66 -7.46 -19.62
C ASP A 286 7.41 -6.14 -19.59
N ASP A 287 7.76 -5.69 -18.40
CA ASP A 287 8.45 -4.42 -18.16
C ASP A 287 9.96 -4.58 -17.93
N ASP A 288 10.50 -5.77 -18.21
CA ASP A 288 11.90 -6.15 -18.01
C ASP A 288 12.39 -5.88 -16.58
N SER A 289 11.59 -6.31 -15.59
CA SER A 289 11.93 -6.23 -14.16
C SER A 289 13.35 -6.75 -13.82
N VAL A 290 13.79 -7.83 -14.47
CA VAL A 290 15.15 -8.37 -14.32
C VAL A 290 16.19 -7.40 -14.89
N GLY A 291 15.94 -6.84 -16.07
CA GLY A 291 16.77 -5.79 -16.67
C GLY A 291 16.86 -4.54 -15.81
N VAL A 292 15.75 -4.08 -15.23
CA VAL A 292 15.72 -2.96 -14.28
C VAL A 292 16.64 -3.25 -13.10
N GLY A 293 16.53 -4.44 -12.50
CA GLY A 293 17.39 -4.86 -11.39
C GLY A 293 18.87 -4.91 -11.78
N ARG A 294 19.17 -5.45 -12.97
CA ARG A 294 20.53 -5.54 -13.50
C ARG A 294 21.14 -4.15 -13.70
N GLU A 295 20.41 -3.23 -14.31
CA GLU A 295 20.89 -1.87 -14.57
C GLU A 295 21.03 -1.05 -13.28
N ALA A 296 20.07 -1.16 -12.36
CA ALA A 296 20.16 -0.52 -11.05
C ALA A 296 21.37 -1.03 -10.24
N GLY A 297 21.62 -2.35 -10.27
CA GLY A 297 22.79 -2.96 -9.64
C GLY A 297 24.12 -2.48 -10.24
N LYS A 298 24.18 -2.26 -11.57
CA LYS A 298 25.37 -1.74 -12.24
C LYS A 298 25.68 -0.31 -11.79
N LEU A 299 24.66 0.56 -11.72
CA LEU A 299 24.81 1.94 -11.26
C LEU A 299 25.25 1.99 -9.79
N LEU A 300 24.59 1.20 -8.92
CA LEU A 300 24.98 1.15 -7.51
C LEU A 300 26.42 0.65 -7.35
N ARG A 301 26.81 -0.40 -8.07
CA ARG A 301 28.18 -0.91 -8.05
C ARG A 301 29.21 0.14 -8.47
N ALA A 302 28.92 0.92 -9.52
CA ALA A 302 29.81 2.00 -9.97
C ALA A 302 30.00 3.05 -8.85
N ARG A 303 28.90 3.48 -8.21
CA ARG A 303 28.94 4.40 -7.05
C ARG A 303 29.76 3.83 -5.89
N LEU A 304 29.59 2.54 -5.58
CA LEU A 304 30.35 1.84 -4.54
C LEU A 304 31.84 1.68 -4.86
N ALA A 305 32.21 1.72 -6.14
CA ALA A 305 33.59 1.74 -6.61
C ALA A 305 34.22 3.14 -6.56
N GLY A 306 33.45 4.18 -6.22
CA GLY A 306 33.90 5.57 -6.25
C GLY A 306 33.93 6.17 -7.65
N GLU A 307 33.25 5.54 -8.61
CA GLU A 307 32.95 6.17 -9.89
C GLU A 307 31.85 7.21 -9.66
N ASP A 308 31.93 8.35 -10.36
CA ASP A 308 30.96 9.44 -10.26
C ASP A 308 30.16 9.60 -11.57
N PRO A 309 29.32 8.60 -11.94
CA PRO A 309 28.32 8.82 -12.97
C PRO A 309 27.27 9.79 -12.40
N VAL A 310 27.08 10.93 -13.07
CA VAL A 310 26.13 11.97 -12.63
C VAL A 310 24.76 11.72 -13.25
N ASP A 311 23.72 11.69 -12.40
CA ASP A 311 22.29 11.70 -12.72
C ASP A 311 21.84 10.78 -13.85
N VAL A 312 22.24 9.52 -13.76
CA VAL A 312 21.91 8.55 -14.81
C VAL A 312 20.44 8.16 -14.71
N ARG A 313 19.66 8.55 -15.71
CA ARG A 313 18.26 8.13 -15.89
C ARG A 313 18.18 7.14 -17.04
N ARG A 314 17.80 5.90 -16.73
CA ARG A 314 17.60 4.82 -17.72
C ARG A 314 16.15 4.38 -17.73
N THR A 315 15.62 4.25 -18.93
CA THR A 315 14.27 3.73 -19.16
C THR A 315 14.37 2.50 -20.05
N LEU A 316 13.82 1.38 -19.59
CA LEU A 316 13.78 0.13 -20.33
C LEU A 316 12.46 0.02 -21.11
N GLU A 317 12.54 -0.49 -22.32
CA GLU A 317 11.39 -0.62 -23.21
C GLU A 317 10.58 -1.89 -22.85
N PRO A 318 9.28 -1.77 -22.52
CA PRO A 318 8.43 -2.91 -22.24
C PRO A 318 7.95 -3.60 -23.52
N SER A 319 7.43 -4.82 -23.38
CA SER A 319 6.80 -5.56 -24.47
C SER A 319 5.49 -6.21 -24.03
N LEU A 320 4.52 -6.33 -24.94
CA LEU A 320 3.28 -7.04 -24.64
C LEU A 320 3.45 -8.55 -24.86
N VAL A 321 3.11 -9.34 -23.86
CA VAL A 321 3.10 -10.80 -23.93
C VAL A 321 1.67 -11.31 -23.98
N VAL A 322 1.25 -11.75 -25.17
CA VAL A 322 -0.11 -12.24 -25.43
C VAL A 322 -0.26 -13.71 -25.05
N ARG A 323 -1.30 -14.03 -24.27
CA ARG A 323 -1.65 -15.37 -23.80
C ARG A 323 -3.17 -15.60 -23.81
N GLY A 324 -3.69 -16.51 -22.98
CA GLY A 324 -5.05 -17.03 -23.00
C GLY A 324 -6.16 -16.14 -22.43
N THR A 325 -5.86 -15.02 -21.78
CA THR A 325 -6.89 -14.19 -21.10
C THR A 325 -7.51 -13.09 -21.95
N THR A 326 -7.22 -13.04 -23.26
CA THR A 326 -7.75 -12.01 -24.17
C THR A 326 -8.28 -12.58 -25.48
N ALA A 327 -9.41 -12.07 -25.95
CA ALA A 327 -10.03 -12.42 -27.22
C ALA A 327 -10.91 -11.26 -27.74
N PRO A 328 -11.27 -11.23 -29.03
CA PRO A 328 -12.26 -10.26 -29.53
C PRO A 328 -13.57 -10.34 -28.74
N PRO A 329 -14.24 -9.20 -28.44
CA PRO A 329 -15.47 -9.21 -27.67
C PRO A 329 -16.58 -9.96 -28.40
N ARG A 330 -17.31 -10.83 -27.70
CA ARG A 330 -18.54 -11.41 -28.24
C ARG A 330 -19.55 -10.29 -28.48
N LEU A 331 -19.88 -10.04 -29.74
CA LEU A 331 -21.01 -9.19 -30.10
C LEU A 331 -22.28 -9.84 -29.54
N LYS A 332 -22.84 -9.28 -28.46
CA LYS A 332 -24.21 -9.63 -28.08
C LYS A 332 -25.12 -9.09 -29.20
N PRO A 333 -25.94 -9.94 -29.84
CA PRO A 333 -26.91 -9.44 -30.82
C PRO A 333 -27.75 -8.36 -30.15
N SER A 334 -27.96 -7.23 -30.84
CA SER A 334 -28.73 -6.15 -30.27
C SER A 334 -30.16 -6.66 -30.00
N PRO A 335 -30.88 -6.15 -28.98
CA PRO A 335 -32.29 -6.47 -28.80
C PRO A 335 -33.16 -6.15 -30.03
N ARG A 336 -32.65 -5.39 -31.01
CA ARG A 336 -33.33 -5.08 -32.28
C ARG A 336 -33.20 -6.21 -33.32
N ASP A 337 -32.25 -7.12 -33.16
CA ASP A 337 -32.03 -8.26 -34.06
C ASP A 337 -32.80 -9.51 -33.62
N CYS A 338 -33.42 -9.49 -32.44
CA CYS A 338 -34.43 -10.45 -32.02
C CYS A 338 -35.74 -10.16 -32.75
N THR A 339 -35.82 -10.54 -34.03
CA THR A 339 -37.12 -10.70 -34.68
C THR A 339 -37.83 -11.86 -33.96
N PRO A 340 -39.01 -11.65 -33.33
CA PRO A 340 -39.72 -12.76 -32.71
C PRO A 340 -40.06 -13.80 -33.79
N PRO A 341 -39.98 -15.11 -33.50
CA PRO A 341 -40.51 -16.10 -34.42
C PRO A 341 -41.99 -15.78 -34.67
N ALA A 342 -42.36 -15.72 -35.96
CA ALA A 342 -43.71 -15.38 -36.39
C ALA A 342 -44.73 -16.26 -35.66
N LYS A 343 -45.63 -15.63 -34.90
CA LYS A 343 -46.75 -16.34 -34.25
C LYS A 343 -47.62 -17.01 -35.33
N PRO A 344 -48.05 -18.27 -35.14
CA PRO A 344 -48.99 -18.90 -36.05
C PRO A 344 -50.35 -18.17 -35.95
N ARG A 345 -50.91 -17.85 -37.10
CA ARG A 345 -52.22 -17.21 -37.24
C ARG A 345 -53.31 -18.17 -36.78
N HIS A 346 -53.94 -17.91 -35.63
CA HIS A 346 -55.31 -18.37 -35.38
C HIS A 346 -56.18 -17.23 -34.87
N LYS A 347 -57.27 -17.01 -35.61
CA LYS A 347 -58.37 -16.09 -35.32
C LYS A 347 -59.20 -16.64 -34.17
N ALA A 348 -59.51 -15.81 -33.18
CA ALA A 348 -60.85 -15.76 -32.56
C ALA A 348 -60.99 -14.44 -31.79
N ALA A 349 -62.10 -13.76 -32.05
CA ALA A 349 -62.47 -12.48 -31.50
C ALA A 349 -63.16 -12.65 -30.14
N VAL A 350 -62.89 -11.75 -29.18
CA VAL A 350 -63.88 -11.16 -28.25
C VAL A 350 -63.39 -9.75 -27.87
N SER A 351 -64.32 -8.79 -27.88
CA SER A 351 -64.15 -7.35 -27.61
C SER A 351 -64.59 -7.02 -26.15
N PRO A 352 -64.63 -5.77 -25.66
CA PRO A 352 -63.76 -5.32 -24.56
C PRO A 352 -64.49 -4.92 -23.26
N VAL A 353 -63.73 -4.85 -22.16
CA VAL A 353 -64.04 -4.08 -20.94
C VAL A 353 -62.69 -3.45 -20.55
N GLY A 354 -62.48 -2.14 -20.43
CA GLY A 354 -63.33 -1.10 -19.87
C GLY A 354 -62.84 -0.78 -18.45
N CYS A 355 -61.71 -0.08 -18.31
CA CYS A 355 -61.39 0.60 -17.05
C CYS A 355 -60.36 1.74 -17.26
N THR A 356 -60.89 2.95 -17.22
CA THR A 356 -60.20 4.24 -17.03
C THR A 356 -59.74 4.40 -15.59
N LEU A 357 -58.50 4.82 -15.35
CA LEU A 357 -58.17 5.66 -14.19
C LEU A 357 -57.04 6.64 -14.56
N ALA A 358 -57.39 7.92 -14.47
CA ALA A 358 -56.50 9.06 -14.55
C ALA A 358 -55.74 9.24 -13.23
N GLY A 359 -54.45 9.55 -13.31
CA GLY A 359 -53.61 9.93 -12.18
C GLY A 359 -52.60 10.99 -12.61
N LYS A 360 -52.95 12.26 -12.34
CA LYS A 360 -52.11 13.45 -12.53
C LYS A 360 -50.83 13.31 -11.70
N ARG A 361 -49.67 13.52 -12.31
CA ARG A 361 -48.40 13.83 -11.62
C ARG A 361 -48.31 15.36 -11.44
N PRO A 362 -47.91 15.87 -10.27
CA PRO A 362 -47.52 17.27 -10.16
C PRO A 362 -46.07 17.47 -10.64
N GLU A 363 -45.89 18.52 -11.43
CA GLU A 363 -44.62 19.11 -11.82
C GLU A 363 -43.89 19.66 -10.58
N ALA A 364 -42.61 19.32 -10.42
CA ALA A 364 -41.71 19.95 -9.46
C ALA A 364 -40.84 20.97 -10.20
N SER A 365 -40.93 22.20 -9.72
CA SER A 365 -40.31 23.42 -10.20
C SER A 365 -38.79 23.37 -10.21
N ALA A 366 -38.21 23.87 -11.31
CA ALA A 366 -36.81 24.25 -11.40
C ALA A 366 -36.51 25.40 -10.41
N GLY A 367 -35.57 25.15 -9.49
CA GLY A 367 -35.01 26.13 -8.57
C GLY A 367 -33.64 26.61 -9.07
N ASN A 368 -33.57 27.92 -9.28
CA ASN A 368 -32.45 28.75 -9.72
C ASN A 368 -31.04 28.33 -9.28
N VAL A 369 -30.13 28.26 -10.26
CA VAL A 369 -28.67 28.32 -10.04
C VAL A 369 -28.27 29.79 -10.13
N ASP A 370 -27.82 30.39 -9.02
CA ASP A 370 -27.17 31.71 -9.05
C ASP A 370 -25.66 31.53 -9.20
N THR A 371 -25.17 32.01 -10.34
CA THR A 371 -23.78 32.17 -10.72
C THR A 371 -23.18 33.39 -9.99
N ARG A 372 -22.59 33.16 -8.81
CA ARG A 372 -21.47 33.95 -8.26
C ARG A 372 -21.01 33.32 -6.94
N GLY A 373 -19.98 32.47 -7.01
CA GLY A 373 -19.29 31.96 -5.83
C GLY A 373 -18.55 33.08 -5.11
N ASN A 374 -19.18 33.62 -4.06
CA ASN A 374 -18.49 34.37 -3.01
C ASN A 374 -19.22 34.13 -1.70
N VAL A 375 -18.66 33.27 -0.85
CA VAL A 375 -19.11 33.13 0.53
C VAL A 375 -18.33 34.14 1.36
N HIS A 376 -19.04 35.15 1.87
CA HIS A 376 -18.55 36.03 2.93
C HIS A 376 -18.40 35.22 4.22
N MET A 377 -17.16 34.98 4.66
CA MET A 377 -16.89 34.46 6.00
C MET A 377 -16.96 35.63 6.98
N ILE A 378 -18.02 35.65 7.79
CA ILE A 378 -18.17 36.56 8.93
C ILE A 378 -17.12 36.16 9.96
N GLY A 379 -16.11 37.01 10.15
CA GLY A 379 -15.13 36.87 11.22
C GLY A 379 -15.79 36.98 12.58
N GLN A 380 -15.90 35.85 13.29
CA GLN A 380 -16.05 35.82 14.73
C GLN A 380 -14.76 35.27 15.33
N SER A 381 -14.17 36.07 16.21
CA SER A 381 -13.06 35.74 17.11
C SER A 381 -13.27 34.35 17.74
N LEU A 382 -12.45 33.36 17.33
CA LEU A 382 -12.40 32.05 17.96
C LEU A 382 -11.61 32.17 19.27
N SER A 383 -12.32 32.00 20.38
CA SER A 383 -11.77 31.82 21.71
C SER A 383 -10.82 30.61 21.75
N LYS A 384 -9.89 30.62 22.73
CA LYS A 384 -8.85 29.62 23.02
C LYS A 384 -9.41 28.20 23.31
N GLY A 385 -10.07 27.58 22.36
CA GLY A 385 -10.48 26.18 22.41
C GLY A 385 -9.37 25.29 21.85
N GLY A 386 -9.05 24.19 22.54
CA GLY A 386 -8.16 23.17 21.99
C GLY A 386 -8.77 22.50 20.74
N PRO A 387 -7.95 21.77 19.94
CA PRO A 387 -8.44 21.04 18.77
C PRO A 387 -9.44 19.95 19.13
N MET A 388 -10.37 19.79 18.20
CA MET A 388 -11.51 18.89 18.17
C MET A 388 -11.13 17.45 17.74
N PRO A 389 -11.47 16.42 18.53
CA PRO A 389 -11.23 15.03 18.17
C PRO A 389 -12.39 14.42 17.36
N LEU A 390 -12.06 13.54 16.43
CA LEU A 390 -12.99 12.59 15.84
C LEU A 390 -13.04 11.35 16.74
N VAL A 391 -14.23 10.93 17.16
CA VAL A 391 -14.41 9.76 18.03
C VAL A 391 -15.21 8.69 17.31
N ARG A 392 -14.69 7.47 17.24
CA ARG A 392 -15.47 6.29 16.83
C ARG A 392 -15.84 5.49 18.05
N ILE A 393 -17.10 5.07 18.12
CA ILE A 393 -17.66 4.32 19.25
C ILE A 393 -18.30 3.07 18.65
N ASP A 394 -17.68 1.92 18.89
CA ASP A 394 -18.26 0.61 18.58
C ASP A 394 -18.82 0.02 19.87
N HIS A 395 -20.07 -0.42 19.83
CA HIS A 395 -20.77 -1.01 20.98
C HIS A 395 -21.60 -2.22 20.58
N SER A 396 -21.91 -3.08 21.54
CA SER A 396 -22.83 -4.20 21.34
C SER A 396 -24.23 -3.72 20.97
N ASP A 397 -24.87 -4.39 20.00
CA ASP A 397 -26.26 -4.16 19.61
C ASP A 397 -27.29 -4.50 20.69
N ALA A 398 -26.86 -5.16 21.77
CA ALA A 398 -27.65 -5.36 22.98
C ALA A 398 -27.87 -4.06 23.80
N ARG A 399 -27.04 -3.02 23.61
CA ARG A 399 -27.14 -1.76 24.35
C ARG A 399 -28.23 -0.85 23.79
N THR A 400 -29.05 -0.29 24.68
CA THR A 400 -30.21 0.56 24.34
C THR A 400 -29.94 2.06 24.41
N ASN A 401 -28.80 2.49 24.96
CA ASN A 401 -28.47 3.89 25.22
C ASN A 401 -27.20 4.44 24.51
N PRO A 402 -26.96 4.12 23.22
CA PRO A 402 -25.70 4.51 22.55
C PRO A 402 -25.51 6.02 22.39
N ARG A 403 -26.60 6.81 22.38
CA ARG A 403 -26.53 8.27 22.35
C ARG A 403 -26.09 8.87 23.69
N GLU A 404 -26.45 8.25 24.80
CA GLU A 404 -26.03 8.69 26.13
C GLU A 404 -24.54 8.40 26.32
N ILE A 405 -24.08 7.21 25.93
CA ILE A 405 -22.66 6.83 25.87
C ILE A 405 -21.85 7.85 25.04
N ALA A 406 -22.31 8.16 23.83
CA ALA A 406 -21.62 9.13 22.98
C ALA A 406 -21.60 10.54 23.58
N THR A 407 -22.66 10.94 24.28
CA THR A 407 -22.72 12.25 24.95
C THR A 407 -21.80 12.31 26.16
N ALA A 408 -21.78 11.27 26.99
CA ALA A 408 -20.86 11.13 28.11
C ALA A 408 -19.38 11.26 27.67
N ILE A 409 -19.00 10.61 26.56
CA ILE A 409 -17.64 10.71 26.00
C ILE A 409 -17.35 12.12 25.50
N HIS A 410 -18.31 12.77 24.82
CA HIS A 410 -18.13 14.13 24.32
C HIS A 410 -17.94 15.12 25.46
N ASP A 411 -18.76 15.04 26.50
CA ASP A 411 -18.69 15.93 27.65
C ASP A 411 -17.37 15.77 28.41
N ALA A 412 -16.85 14.54 28.53
CA ALA A 412 -15.53 14.27 29.09
C ALA A 412 -14.41 15.00 28.32
N ILE A 413 -14.48 14.97 26.99
CA ILE A 413 -13.50 15.64 26.11
C ILE A 413 -13.62 17.16 26.25
N VAL A 414 -14.83 17.70 26.25
CA VAL A 414 -15.09 19.14 26.45
C VAL A 414 -14.49 19.60 27.78
N GLU A 415 -14.74 18.87 28.86
CA GLU A 415 -14.23 19.21 30.18
C GLU A 415 -12.70 19.13 30.27
N VAL A 416 -12.11 18.01 29.85
CA VAL A 416 -10.67 17.79 30.05
C VAL A 416 -9.81 18.60 29.08
N TYR A 417 -10.28 18.79 27.84
CA TYR A 417 -9.50 19.46 26.79
C TYR A 417 -9.93 20.88 26.48
N GLY A 418 -11.04 21.36 27.08
CA GLY A 418 -11.54 22.72 26.87
C GLY A 418 -11.88 23.00 25.42
N ILE A 419 -12.38 22.00 24.69
CA ILE A 419 -12.82 22.18 23.30
C ILE A 419 -14.23 22.81 23.29
N PRO A 420 -14.61 23.55 22.23
CA PRO A 420 -15.98 24.05 22.09
C PRO A 420 -17.02 22.93 22.13
N GLU A 421 -18.16 23.12 22.80
CA GLU A 421 -19.23 22.10 22.85
C GLU A 421 -19.76 21.70 21.47
N ARG A 422 -19.76 22.63 20.51
CA ARG A 422 -20.18 22.41 19.13
C ARG A 422 -19.25 21.48 18.34
N ASP A 423 -18.03 21.26 18.85
CA ASP A 423 -16.98 20.53 18.17
C ASP A 423 -17.15 19.01 18.36
N ARG A 424 -18.29 18.48 17.89
CA ARG A 424 -18.75 17.10 18.12
C ARG A 424 -18.68 16.26 16.84
N PHE A 425 -17.62 15.45 16.71
CA PHE A 425 -17.41 14.54 15.59
C PHE A 425 -17.42 13.12 16.08
N GLN A 426 -18.56 12.44 15.97
CA GLN A 426 -18.73 11.09 16.49
C GLN A 426 -19.37 10.15 15.46
N VAL A 427 -18.79 8.96 15.33
CA VAL A 427 -19.37 7.85 14.57
C VAL A 427 -19.72 6.76 15.56
N ILE A 428 -21.02 6.47 15.69
CA ILE A 428 -21.54 5.45 16.60
C ILE A 428 -21.95 4.24 15.76
N THR A 429 -21.36 3.08 16.05
CA THR A 429 -21.60 1.85 15.32
C THR A 429 -22.04 0.74 16.27
N ALA A 430 -23.27 0.25 16.08
CA ALA A 430 -23.73 -0.96 16.74
C ALA A 430 -23.15 -2.20 16.03
N ARG A 431 -22.68 -3.17 16.79
CA ARG A 431 -22.12 -4.44 16.31
C ARG A 431 -22.84 -5.60 16.95
N PRO A 432 -23.09 -6.71 16.24
CA PRO A 432 -23.54 -7.93 16.89
C PRO A 432 -22.59 -8.31 18.03
N ALA A 433 -23.11 -8.62 19.21
CA ALA A 433 -22.29 -8.95 20.39
C ALA A 433 -21.15 -9.96 20.08
N ALA A 434 -21.42 -10.96 19.23
CA ALA A 434 -20.44 -11.98 18.82
C ALA A 434 -19.27 -11.46 17.94
N THR A 435 -19.31 -10.21 17.47
CA THR A 435 -18.28 -9.63 16.58
C THR A 435 -17.29 -8.73 17.29
N ILE A 436 -17.60 -8.32 18.53
CA ILE A 436 -16.62 -7.62 19.38
C ILE A 436 -15.96 -8.68 20.26
N ILE A 437 -14.71 -9.02 19.94
CA ILE A 437 -13.90 -9.97 20.71
C ILE A 437 -12.98 -9.17 21.62
N ALA A 438 -13.24 -9.20 22.93
CA ALA A 438 -12.52 -8.44 23.94
C ALA A 438 -12.08 -9.33 25.10
N GLU A 439 -11.08 -10.17 24.84
CA GLU A 439 -10.50 -11.12 25.81
C GLU A 439 -9.62 -10.41 26.87
N ASP A 440 -9.31 -11.10 27.96
CA ASP A 440 -8.36 -10.61 28.96
C ASP A 440 -6.98 -10.34 28.31
N ALA A 441 -6.51 -9.10 28.43
CA ALA A 441 -5.23 -8.64 27.90
C ALA A 441 -4.10 -8.77 28.95
N GLY A 442 -4.24 -9.67 29.92
CA GLY A 442 -3.31 -9.85 31.04
C GLY A 442 -3.57 -8.91 32.22
N LEU A 443 -4.79 -8.36 32.31
CA LEU A 443 -5.24 -7.47 33.38
C LEU A 443 -6.08 -8.20 34.44
N GLY A 444 -6.44 -9.47 34.20
CA GLY A 444 -7.08 -10.34 35.19
C GLY A 444 -8.59 -10.13 35.34
N PHE A 445 -9.24 -9.58 34.32
CA PHE A 445 -10.70 -9.43 34.25
C PHE A 445 -11.20 -9.67 32.82
N ASP A 446 -12.40 -10.24 32.73
CA ASP A 446 -13.09 -10.46 31.47
C ASP A 446 -14.04 -9.30 31.18
N ARG A 447 -14.25 -9.00 29.89
CA ARG A 447 -15.22 -8.00 29.44
C ARG A 447 -16.48 -8.70 28.97
N THR A 448 -17.62 -8.21 29.41
CA THR A 448 -18.91 -8.84 29.13
C THR A 448 -19.73 -8.09 28.11
N ASP A 449 -19.63 -6.76 28.09
CA ASP A 449 -20.33 -5.90 27.14
C ASP A 449 -19.46 -4.68 26.76
N PRO A 450 -18.37 -4.91 25.99
CA PRO A 450 -17.35 -3.90 25.75
C PRO A 450 -17.87 -2.71 24.93
N VAL A 451 -17.42 -1.51 25.31
CA VAL A 451 -17.52 -0.27 24.51
C VAL A 451 -16.12 0.12 24.05
N VAL A 452 -15.91 0.07 22.74
CA VAL A 452 -14.62 0.36 22.10
C VAL A 452 -14.64 1.78 21.55
N ILE A 453 -13.76 2.61 22.08
CA ILE A 453 -13.66 4.04 21.77
C ILE A 453 -12.34 4.30 21.07
N GLN A 454 -12.37 4.89 19.88
CA GLN A 454 -11.18 5.37 19.19
C GLN A 454 -11.22 6.89 19.09
N ILE A 455 -10.25 7.56 19.71
CA ILE A 455 -10.12 9.01 19.71
C ILE A 455 -9.00 9.39 18.76
N PHE A 456 -9.36 10.05 17.66
CA PHE A 456 -8.41 10.65 16.71
C PHE A 456 -8.30 12.12 17.03
N THR A 457 -7.09 12.59 17.31
CA THR A 457 -6.84 13.99 17.66
C THR A 457 -5.51 14.48 17.10
N GLN A 458 -5.23 15.77 17.27
CA GLN A 458 -3.93 16.36 16.95
C GLN A 458 -2.87 16.00 18.01
N ARG A 459 -1.63 15.78 17.57
CA ARG A 459 -0.47 15.56 18.45
C ARG A 459 -0.27 16.73 19.42
N GLY A 460 0.21 16.43 20.62
CA GLY A 460 0.71 17.44 21.57
C GLY A 460 -0.02 17.49 22.92
N ARG A 461 -0.84 16.49 23.23
CA ARG A 461 -1.43 16.32 24.57
C ARG A 461 -0.46 15.55 25.47
N THR A 462 -0.24 16.04 26.70
CA THR A 462 0.63 15.38 27.68
C THR A 462 0.01 14.06 28.17
N ASP A 463 0.84 13.19 28.72
CA ASP A 463 0.38 11.91 29.26
C ASP A 463 -0.58 12.11 30.45
N GLU A 464 -0.37 13.12 31.28
CA GLU A 464 -1.30 13.49 32.37
C GLU A 464 -2.66 13.93 31.81
N ALA A 465 -2.67 14.69 30.72
CA ALA A 465 -3.92 15.11 30.07
C ALA A 465 -4.67 13.91 29.47
N LYS A 466 -3.96 12.92 28.92
CA LYS A 466 -4.55 11.66 28.43
C LYS A 466 -5.10 10.82 29.58
N GLN A 467 -4.35 10.67 30.68
CA GLN A 467 -4.81 9.94 31.87
C GLN A 467 -6.05 10.57 32.50
N ARG A 468 -6.11 11.90 32.63
CA ARG A 468 -7.31 12.59 33.09
C ARG A 468 -8.51 12.35 32.18
N LEU A 469 -8.30 12.36 30.86
CA LEU A 469 -9.38 12.06 29.92
C LEU A 469 -9.91 10.64 30.10
N TYR A 470 -9.03 9.65 30.22
CA TYR A 470 -9.46 8.25 30.39
C TYR A 470 -10.24 8.05 31.68
N ALA A 471 -9.78 8.67 32.78
CA ALA A 471 -10.49 8.64 34.05
C ALA A 471 -11.88 9.30 33.95
N GLU A 472 -11.97 10.46 33.31
CA GLU A 472 -13.23 11.19 33.15
C GLU A 472 -14.23 10.45 32.25
N ILE A 473 -13.75 9.85 31.16
CA ILE A 473 -14.58 9.00 30.29
C ILE A 473 -15.12 7.80 31.08
N ALA A 474 -14.26 7.08 31.82
CA ALA A 474 -14.68 5.93 32.60
C ALA A 474 -15.75 6.30 33.65
N ALA A 475 -15.54 7.38 34.41
CA ALA A 475 -16.47 7.85 35.43
C ALA A 475 -17.84 8.23 34.84
N ARG A 476 -17.86 8.93 33.70
CA ARG A 476 -19.11 9.32 33.03
C ARG A 476 -19.83 8.13 32.38
N LEU A 477 -19.07 7.15 31.89
CA LEU A 477 -19.61 5.93 31.31
C LEU A 477 -20.23 5.00 32.36
N GLU A 478 -19.68 4.97 33.57
CA GLU A 478 -20.27 4.26 34.70
C GLU A 478 -21.68 4.80 35.02
N ALA A 479 -21.87 6.12 34.98
CA ALA A 479 -23.17 6.76 35.20
C ALA A 479 -24.24 6.40 34.15
N VAL A 480 -23.83 5.90 32.97
CA VAL A 480 -24.73 5.45 31.89
C VAL A 480 -24.70 3.93 31.70
N GLY A 481 -24.22 3.17 32.70
CA GLY A 481 -24.32 1.71 32.72
C GLY A 481 -23.26 0.97 31.89
N VAL A 482 -22.07 1.55 31.76
CA VAL A 482 -20.89 0.87 31.21
C VAL A 482 -19.86 0.73 32.33
N ALA A 483 -19.56 -0.50 32.75
CA ALA A 483 -18.56 -0.73 33.78
C ALA A 483 -17.16 -0.31 33.27
N GLY A 484 -16.30 0.19 34.16
CA GLY A 484 -14.97 0.67 33.77
C GLY A 484 -14.11 -0.41 33.09
N GLU A 485 -14.27 -1.67 33.49
CA GLU A 485 -13.62 -2.83 32.87
C GLU A 485 -14.06 -3.09 31.42
N ASP A 486 -15.30 -2.74 31.08
CA ASP A 486 -15.86 -2.87 29.72
C ASP A 486 -15.47 -1.69 28.81
N VAL A 487 -14.76 -0.68 29.31
CA VAL A 487 -14.32 0.47 28.51
C VAL A 487 -12.95 0.19 27.90
N PHE A 488 -12.84 0.28 26.58
CA PHE A 488 -11.56 0.22 25.87
C PHE A 488 -11.34 1.51 25.06
N ILE A 489 -10.21 2.20 25.29
CA ILE A 489 -9.90 3.46 24.61
C ILE A 489 -8.61 3.32 23.80
N GLY A 490 -8.71 3.44 22.49
CA GLY A 490 -7.58 3.67 21.58
C GLY A 490 -7.42 5.17 21.32
N TYR A 491 -6.21 5.70 21.51
CA TYR A 491 -5.92 7.12 21.31
C TYR A 491 -4.89 7.30 20.20
N VAL A 492 -5.26 7.99 19.12
CA VAL A 492 -4.47 8.13 17.89
C VAL A 492 -4.19 9.61 17.66
N GLU A 493 -2.91 9.96 17.56
CA GLU A 493 -2.48 11.34 17.34
C GLU A 493 -1.93 11.57 15.93
N ASN A 494 -2.54 12.52 15.24
CA ASN A 494 -2.26 12.92 13.86
C ASN A 494 -1.60 14.31 13.81
N GLY A 495 -0.88 14.61 12.73
CA GLY A 495 -0.34 15.95 12.48
C GLY A 495 -1.36 16.90 11.81
N PRO A 496 -1.05 18.22 11.73
CA PRO A 496 -1.89 19.20 11.03
C PRO A 496 -2.26 18.83 9.60
N GLN A 497 -1.33 18.23 8.87
CA GLN A 497 -1.47 17.83 7.48
C GLN A 497 -2.42 16.65 7.24
N ASP A 498 -2.72 15.86 8.27
CA ASP A 498 -3.50 14.62 8.15
C ASP A 498 -5.02 14.84 8.23
N TRP A 499 -5.46 16.09 8.38
CA TRP A 499 -6.87 16.44 8.55
C TRP A 499 -7.41 17.25 7.38
N SER A 500 -8.52 16.80 6.82
CA SER A 500 -9.34 17.57 5.90
C SER A 500 -10.79 17.54 6.36
N PHE A 501 -11.36 18.72 6.63
CA PHE A 501 -12.74 18.88 7.07
C PHE A 501 -13.70 19.22 5.92
N GLY A 502 -13.23 19.05 4.68
CA GLY A 502 -13.99 19.36 3.47
C GLY A 502 -13.13 20.05 2.42
N PHE A 503 -13.72 20.26 1.24
CA PHE A 503 -13.12 21.01 0.13
C PHE A 503 -11.77 20.48 -0.38
N GLY A 504 -11.37 19.26 0.00
CA GLY A 504 -10.13 18.63 -0.41
C GLY A 504 -8.86 19.37 0.06
N ARG A 505 -8.95 20.13 1.16
CA ARG A 505 -7.84 20.94 1.70
C ARG A 505 -7.55 20.55 3.15
N ALA A 506 -6.31 20.74 3.60
CA ALA A 506 -5.93 20.57 4.99
C ALA A 506 -6.04 21.91 5.73
N GLN A 507 -7.16 22.16 6.40
CA GLN A 507 -7.50 23.48 6.96
C GLN A 507 -6.54 23.98 8.04
N TYR A 508 -5.84 23.06 8.71
CA TYR A 508 -4.77 23.43 9.63
C TYR A 508 -3.51 23.97 8.92
N LEU A 509 -3.23 23.51 7.70
CA LEU A 509 -2.11 24.02 6.90
C LEU A 509 -2.47 25.32 6.18
N THR A 510 -3.73 25.48 5.76
CA THR A 510 -4.19 26.70 5.09
C THR A 510 -4.41 27.86 6.06
N GLY A 511 -4.33 27.62 7.37
CA GLY A 511 -4.54 28.62 8.42
C GLY A 511 -6.01 28.96 8.68
N GLU A 512 -6.94 28.24 8.05
CA GLU A 512 -8.38 28.35 8.31
C GLU A 512 -8.74 27.83 9.71
N LEU A 513 -7.99 26.85 10.20
CA LEU A 513 -8.06 26.35 11.57
C LEU A 513 -6.70 26.49 12.26
N ALA A 514 -6.72 26.84 13.54
CA ALA A 514 -5.50 26.96 14.33
C ALA A 514 -4.88 25.58 14.59
N VAL A 515 -3.58 25.44 14.33
CA VAL A 515 -2.80 24.28 14.80
C VAL A 515 -2.69 24.35 16.32
N PRO A 516 -2.88 23.25 17.04
CA PRO A 516 -2.78 23.23 18.49
C PRO A 516 -1.36 23.55 18.93
N ALA A 517 -1.22 24.48 19.87
CA ALA A 517 0.04 24.59 20.60
C ALA A 517 0.20 23.34 21.47
N PRO A 518 1.42 22.76 21.56
CA PRO A 518 1.71 21.79 22.62
C PRO A 518 1.34 22.46 23.94
N ALA A 519 0.64 21.75 24.82
CA ALA A 519 0.21 22.31 26.09
C ALA A 519 1.43 22.77 26.88
N SER A 520 1.76 24.07 26.82
CA SER A 520 2.70 24.68 27.74
C SER A 520 2.07 24.59 29.12
N GLU A 521 2.79 23.99 30.06
CA GLU A 521 2.48 23.99 31.49
C GLU A 521 1.96 25.37 31.89
N LYS A 522 0.68 25.44 32.28
CA LYS A 522 0.17 26.59 33.01
C LYS A 522 0.47 26.34 34.48
N GLU A 523 1.27 27.23 35.07
CA GLU A 523 1.26 27.54 36.50
C GLU A 523 -0.16 27.74 37.04
#